data_AF-A0A4Y8ITR9-F1
#
_entry.id   AF-A0A4Y8ITR9-F1
#
_cell.length_a   1.000
_cell.length_b   1.000
_cell.length_c   1.000
_cell.angle_alpha   90.00
_cell.angle_beta   90.00
_cell.angle_gamma   90.00
#
_symmetry.space_group_name_H-M   'P 1'
#
loop_
_entity.id
_entity.type
_entity.pdbx_description
1 polymer ?
#
loop_
_entity_poly.entity_id
_entity_poly.type
_entity_poly.pdbx_seq_one_letter_code
_entity_poly.pdbx_strand_id
1 'polypeptide(L)'
;MRKYLTFDKMILPIIIQIIFWIGVVATVISGILMMIGGEVLLGLLTLVFGPLVVRIYCELIIIFFKMNDTLTEIKMGLLKHKDL
;
A
#
# COMPACT_ATOMS: atom_id res chain seq x y z
N MET A 1 9.31 -0.66 -31.09
CA MET A 1 9.45 0.46 -30.12
C MET A 1 8.17 0.76 -29.31
N ARG A 2 7.16 -0.13 -29.28
CA ARG A 2 5.94 0.01 -28.45
C ARG A 2 5.91 -0.99 -27.28
N LYS A 3 7.07 -1.28 -26.70
CA LYS A 3 7.20 -2.18 -25.53
C LYS A 3 7.56 -1.44 -24.23
N TYR A 4 7.66 -0.11 -24.30
CA TYR A 4 7.91 0.78 -23.16
C TYR A 4 6.65 1.53 -22.70
N LEU A 5 5.49 1.24 -23.30
CA LEU A 5 4.18 1.76 -22.88
C LEU A 5 3.26 0.66 -22.32
N THR A 6 3.76 -0.56 -22.20
CA THR A 6 3.14 -1.54 -21.32
C THR A 6 3.60 -1.20 -19.90
N PHE A 7 2.75 -0.48 -19.16
CA PHE A 7 2.73 -0.44 -17.69
C PHE A 7 2.41 -1.86 -17.14
N ASP A 8 3.13 -2.87 -17.62
CA ASP A 8 2.91 -4.30 -17.39
C ASP A 8 3.18 -4.69 -15.94
N LYS A 9 4.03 -3.91 -15.27
CA LYS A 9 4.18 -4.01 -13.83
C LYS A 9 3.27 -2.98 -13.21
N MET A 10 2.40 -3.46 -12.32
CA MET A 10 1.78 -2.62 -11.31
C MET A 10 2.90 -1.87 -10.56
N ILE A 11 3.21 -0.64 -10.96
CA ILE A 11 4.16 0.24 -10.25
C ILE A 11 3.55 0.66 -8.91
N LEU A 12 2.23 0.70 -8.86
CA LEU A 12 1.42 1.11 -7.74
C LEU A 12 1.69 0.34 -6.42
N PRO A 13 1.76 -1.00 -6.38
CA PRO A 13 2.16 -1.74 -5.18
C PRO A 13 3.59 -1.42 -4.73
N ILE A 14 4.51 -1.11 -5.65
CA ILE A 14 5.88 -0.70 -5.30
C ILE A 14 5.87 0.70 -4.66
N ILE A 15 5.09 1.64 -5.21
CA ILE A 15 4.91 2.98 -4.64
C ILE A 15 4.32 2.88 -3.22
N ILE A 16 3.29 2.06 -3.02
CA ILE A 16 2.67 1.88 -1.69
C ILE A 16 3.66 1.28 -0.69
N GLN A 17 4.52 0.34 -1.10
CA GLN A 17 5.57 -0.20 -0.22
C GLN A 17 6.56 0.86 0.25
N ILE A 18 6.91 1.82 -0.60
CA ILE A 18 7.78 2.95 -0.22
C ILE A 18 7.06 3.86 0.77
N ILE A 19 5.79 4.19 0.52
CA ILE A 19 4.96 4.99 1.43
C ILE A 19 4.79 4.29 2.78
N PHE A 20 4.63 2.96 2.80
CA PHE A 20 4.55 2.17 4.03
C PHE A 20 5.78 2.38 4.91
N TRP A 21 6.99 2.25 4.35
CA TRP A 21 8.22 2.45 5.10
C TRP A 21 8.33 3.86 5.67
N ILE A 22 7.93 4.87 4.89
CA ILE A 22 7.88 6.26 5.36
C ILE A 22 6.86 6.42 6.50
N GLY A 23 5.67 5.82 6.37
CA GLY A 23 4.64 5.83 7.40
C GLY A 23 5.08 5.14 8.69
N VAL A 24 5.77 3.99 8.60
CA VAL A 24 6.34 3.31 9.76
C VAL A 24 7.37 4.21 10.46
N VAL A 25 8.30 4.80 9.71
CA VAL A 25 9.29 5.73 10.28
C VAL A 25 8.60 6.92 10.95
N ALA A 26 7.57 7.49 10.33
CA ALA A 26 6.78 8.57 10.91
C ALA A 26 6.10 8.13 12.23
N THR A 27 5.47 6.95 12.28
CA THR A 27 4.82 6.46 13.51
C THR A 27 5.81 6.24 14.65
N VAL A 28 7.01 5.75 14.34
CA VAL A 28 8.08 5.58 15.34
C VAL A 28 8.54 6.93 15.87
N ILE A 29 8.77 7.92 15.00
CA ILE A 29 9.17 9.28 15.39
C ILE A 29 8.07 9.94 16.25
N SER A 30 6.81 9.89 15.79
CA SER A 30 5.68 10.45 16.54
C SER A 30 5.51 9.79 17.91
N GLY A 31 5.67 8.47 18.01
CA GLY A 31 5.63 7.76 19.29
C GLY A 31 6.73 8.21 20.25
N ILE A 32 7.96 8.37 19.77
CA ILE A 32 9.09 8.87 20.58
C ILE A 32 8.84 10.31 21.04
N LEU A 33 8.35 11.19 20.16
CA LEU A 33 8.03 12.59 20.51
C LEU A 33 6.94 12.67 21.59
N MET A 34 5.90 11.82 21.51
CA MET A 34 4.85 11.73 22.53
C MET A 34 5.40 11.27 23.89
N MET A 35 6.34 10.31 23.89
CA MET A 35 6.99 9.86 25.13
C MET A 35 7.81 10.97 25.79
N ILE A 36 8.52 11.79 25.00
CA ILE A 36 9.29 12.94 25.50
C ILE A 36 8.35 14.03 26.06
N GLY A 37 7.16 14.19 25.48
CA GLY A 37 6.13 15.13 25.92
C GLY A 37 5.39 14.75 27.22
N GLY A 38 5.74 13.62 27.86
CA GLY A 38 5.13 13.13 29.10
C GLY A 38 3.99 12.12 28.89
N GLU A 39 3.57 11.90 27.65
CA GLU A 39 2.47 10.98 27.29
C GLU A 39 3.02 9.58 26.97
N VAL A 40 3.77 9.00 27.92
CA VAL A 40 4.54 7.76 27.71
C VAL A 40 3.65 6.57 27.36
N LEU A 41 2.47 6.46 28.00
CA LEU A 41 1.53 5.37 27.75
C LEU A 41 0.95 5.43 26.32
N LEU A 42 0.57 6.61 25.86
CA LEU A 42 0.05 6.83 24.50
C LEU A 42 1.14 6.67 23.44
N GLY A 43 2.36 7.13 23.72
CA GLY A 43 3.51 6.92 22.85
C GLY A 43 3.85 5.44 22.66
N LEU A 44 3.82 4.64 23.73
CA LEU A 44 4.04 3.19 23.67
C LEU A 44 2.92 2.48 22.89
N LEU A 45 1.66 2.87 23.13
CA LEU A 45 0.52 2.33 22.39
C LEU A 45 0.65 2.63 20.89
N THR A 46 1.04 3.86 20.54
CA THR A 46 1.25 4.31 19.15
C THR A 46 2.41 3.58 18.48
N LEU A 47 3.47 3.26 19.21
CA LEU A 47 4.62 2.53 18.68
C LEU A 47 4.29 1.07 18.34
N VAL A 48 3.39 0.45 19.10
CA VAL A 48 2.96 -0.94 18.86
C VAL A 48 1.81 -0.99 17.84
N PHE A 49 0.76 -0.19 18.04
CA PHE A 49 -0.44 -0.22 17.17
C PHE A 49 -0.27 0.58 15.89
N GLY A 50 0.57 1.62 15.85
CA GLY A 50 0.78 2.47 14.68
C GLY A 50 1.25 1.68 13.45
N PRO A 51 2.37 0.93 13.53
CA PRO A 51 2.84 0.10 12.43
C PRO A 51 1.83 -0.98 12.02
N LEU A 52 1.08 -1.53 12.98
CA LEU A 52 0.01 -2.51 12.73
C LEU A 52 -1.11 -1.91 11.86
N VAL A 53 -1.61 -0.72 12.23
CA VAL A 53 -2.65 -0.02 11.49
C VAL A 53 -2.16 0.37 10.10
N VAL A 54 -0.95 0.93 10.00
CA VAL A 54 -0.33 1.31 8.72
C VAL A 54 -0.20 0.10 7.80
N ARG A 55 0.20 -1.06 8.34
CA ARG A 55 0.30 -2.31 7.57
C ARG A 55 -1.06 -2.76 7.02
N ILE A 56 -2.09 -2.82 7.87
CA ILE A 56 -3.44 -3.23 7.46
C ILE A 56 -3.98 -2.30 6.36
N TYR A 57 -3.84 -0.99 6.54
CA TYR A 57 -4.27 -0.01 5.54
C TYR A 57 -3.55 -0.18 4.21
N CYS A 58 -2.22 -0.30 4.22
CA CYS A 58 -1.44 -0.51 3.00
C CYS A 58 -1.82 -1.82 2.29
N GLU A 59 -2.04 -2.91 3.03
CA GLU A 59 -2.43 -4.21 2.46
C GLU A 59 -3.80 -4.12 1.77
N LEU A 60 -4.78 -3.44 2.39
CA LEU A 60 -6.10 -3.23 1.78
C LEU A 60 -6.03 -2.41 0.48
N ILE A 61 -5.22 -1.35 0.44
CA ILE A 61 -5.06 -0.54 -0.78
C ILE A 61 -4.43 -1.39 -1.89
N ILE A 62 -3.35 -2.13 -1.60
CA ILE A 62 -2.70 -3.00 -2.58
C ILE A 62 -3.67 -4.05 -3.12
N ILE A 63 -4.44 -4.70 -2.24
CA ILE A 63 -5.44 -5.70 -2.62
C ILE A 63 -6.48 -5.10 -3.56
N PHE A 64 -6.98 -3.89 -3.27
CA PHE A 64 -7.96 -3.22 -4.11
C PHE A 64 -7.44 -2.98 -5.54
N PHE A 65 -6.20 -2.51 -5.68
CA PHE A 65 -5.58 -2.31 -6.98
C PHE A 65 -5.34 -3.63 -7.73
N LYS A 66 -4.88 -4.68 -7.03
CA LYS A 66 -4.71 -6.01 -7.64
C LYS A 66 -6.02 -6.59 -8.16
N MET A 67 -7.11 -6.33 -7.44
CA MET A 67 -8.44 -6.79 -7.84
C MET A 67 -8.91 -6.09 -9.13
N ASN A 68 -8.66 -4.78 -9.25
CA ASN A 68 -8.96 -4.02 -10.46
C ASN A 68 -8.17 -4.50 -11.68
N ASP A 69 -6.90 -4.83 -11.51
CA ASP A 69 -6.06 -5.33 -12.61
C ASP A 69 -6.53 -6.72 -13.08
N THR A 70 -6.83 -7.62 -12.14
CA THR A 70 -7.40 -8.95 -12.44
C THR A 70 -8.71 -8.82 -13.22
N LEU A 71 -9.57 -7.86 -12.85
CA LEU A 71 -10.85 -7.65 -13.53
C LEU A 71 -10.66 -7.11 -14.95
N THR A 72 -9.67 -6.23 -15.15
CA THR A 72 -9.30 -5.71 -16.47
C THR A 72 -8.77 -6.81 -17.39
N GLU A 73 -7.98 -7.73 -16.84
CA GLU A 73 -7.46 -8.90 -17.56
C GLU A 73 -8.59 -9.84 -18.02
N ILE A 74 -9.54 -10.16 -17.13
CA ILE A 74 -10.73 -10.97 -17.47
C ILE A 74 -11.55 -10.31 -18.59
N LYS A 75 -11.78 -9.00 -18.51
CA LYS A 75 -12.51 -8.25 -19.55
C LYS A 75 -11.82 -8.34 -20.91
N MET A 76 -10.49 -8.22 -20.96
CA MET A 76 -9.73 -8.38 -22.20
C MET A 76 -9.80 -9.80 -22.75
N GLY A 77 -9.74 -10.82 -21.89
CA GLY A 77 -9.89 -12.22 -22.28
C GLY A 77 -11.24 -12.52 -22.92
N LEU A 78 -12.33 -11.95 -22.39
CA LEU A 78 -13.68 -12.11 -22.94
C LEU A 78 -13.88 -11.38 -24.27
N LEU A 79 -13.32 -10.18 -24.44
CA LEU A 79 -13.40 -9.45 -25.71
C LEU A 79 -12.71 -10.22 -26.84
N LYS A 80 -11.52 -10.77 -26.57
CA LYS A 80 -10.77 -11.58 -27.54
C LYS A 80 -11.54 -12.82 -28.04
N HIS A 81 -12.45 -13.35 -27.23
CA HIS A 81 -13.26 -14.52 -27.57
C HIS A 81 -14.59 -14.17 -28.27
N LYS A 82 -15.02 -12.90 -28.18
CA LYS A 82 -16.21 -12.39 -28.88
C LYS A 82 -15.92 -12.01 -30.34
N ASP A 83 -14.66 -11.67 -30.63
CA ASP A 83 -14.18 -11.33 -31.97
C ASP A 83 -13.71 -12.56 -32.78
N LEU A 84 -13.95 -13.78 -32.27
CA LEU A 84 -13.56 -15.09 -32.82
C LEU A 84 -14.81 -15.94 -33.09
#